data_AF-A0A167SQ77-F1
#
_entry.id   AF-A0A167SQ77-F1
#
_cell.length_a   1.000
_cell.length_b   1.000
_cell.length_c   1.000
_cell.angle_alpha   90.00
_cell.angle_beta   90.00
_cell.angle_gamma   90.00
#
_symmetry.space_group_name_H-M   'P 1'
#
loop_
_entity.id
_entity.type
_entity.pdbx_description
1 polymer ?
#
loop_
_entity_poly.entity_id
_entity_poly.type
_entity_poly.pdbx_seq_one_letter_code
_entity_poly.pdbx_strand_id
1 'polypeptide(L)'
;IDTSVNSASQPPLPLPRFNDAPIDRISSCFTGRELDLDFITTSFNTFQSDKPTRFVIYGMPGLGKSQLALQHANLAFTAGVYSHVFFVSASTVEKLGQGLA
;
A
#
# COMPACT_ATOMS: atom_id res chain seq x y z
N ILE A 1 16.55 -50.77 10.73
CA ILE A 1 15.48 -50.30 9.83
C ILE A 1 15.79 -48.83 9.61
N ASP A 2 16.59 -48.55 8.58
CA ASP A 2 17.05 -47.19 8.26
C ASP A 2 15.95 -46.48 7.47
N THR A 3 15.30 -45.51 8.10
CA THR A 3 14.32 -44.64 7.44
C THR A 3 15.02 -43.38 6.96
N SER A 4 15.46 -43.41 5.70
CA SER A 4 15.91 -42.22 4.96
C SER A 4 14.78 -41.21 4.85
N VAL A 5 14.85 -40.11 5.61
CA VAL A 5 13.89 -39.00 5.54
C VAL A 5 14.11 -38.26 4.22
N ASN A 6 13.16 -38.40 3.31
CA ASN A 6 13.16 -37.79 1.99
C ASN A 6 12.90 -36.27 2.12
N SER A 7 13.92 -35.43 1.92
CA SER A 7 13.87 -33.96 2.05
C SER A 7 13.09 -33.24 0.93
N ALA A 8 12.30 -33.94 0.12
CA ALA A 8 11.64 -33.37 -1.05
C ALA A 8 10.20 -32.82 -0.80
N SER A 9 9.73 -32.81 0.44
CA SER A 9 8.32 -32.48 0.78
C SER A 9 8.12 -31.19 1.55
N GLN A 10 9.14 -30.32 1.67
CA GLN A 10 8.93 -29.02 2.29
C GLN A 10 8.19 -28.10 1.32
N PRO A 11 7.03 -27.53 1.69
CA PRO A 11 6.44 -26.46 0.91
C PRO A 11 7.46 -25.33 0.80
N PRO A 12 7.56 -24.65 -0.37
CA PRO A 12 8.46 -23.52 -0.51
C PRO A 12 8.19 -22.54 0.63
N LEU A 13 9.26 -22.14 1.34
CA LEU A 13 9.18 -21.12 2.38
C LEU A 13 8.44 -19.92 1.79
N PRO A 14 7.45 -19.33 2.49
CA PRO A 14 6.78 -18.14 2.00
C PRO A 14 7.85 -17.11 1.68
N LEU A 15 7.92 -16.70 0.41
CA LEU A 15 8.75 -15.57 0.04
C LEU A 15 8.35 -14.41 0.94
N PRO A 16 9.31 -13.65 1.52
CA PRO A 16 8.97 -12.44 2.24
C PRO A 16 8.05 -11.62 1.36
N ARG A 17 6.94 -11.10 1.92
CA ARG A 17 6.08 -10.22 1.14
C ARG A 17 6.97 -9.10 0.61
N PHE A 18 7.04 -8.99 -0.71
CA PHE A 18 7.78 -7.90 -1.35
C PHE A 18 7.15 -6.53 -1.01
N ASN A 19 5.88 -6.53 -0.58
CA ASN A 19 5.14 -5.34 -0.22
C ASN A 19 4.47 -5.50 1.16
N ASP A 20 4.90 -4.67 2.12
CA ASP A 20 4.27 -4.53 3.44
C ASP A 20 3.03 -3.61 3.41
N ALA A 21 2.62 -3.14 2.22
CA ALA A 21 1.36 -2.44 2.06
C ALA A 21 0.23 -3.29 2.66
N PRO A 22 -0.56 -2.73 3.59
CA PRO A 22 -1.62 -3.46 4.24
C PRO A 22 -2.85 -3.58 3.33
N ILE A 23 -2.68 -4.02 2.08
CA ILE A 23 -3.73 -4.11 1.05
C ILE A 23 -4.87 -5.01 1.54
N ASP A 24 -4.54 -6.13 2.18
CA ASP A 24 -5.52 -7.03 2.82
C ASP A 24 -6.24 -6.41 4.04
N ARG A 25 -5.86 -5.19 4.44
CA ARG A 25 -6.44 -4.48 5.60
C ARG A 25 -7.30 -3.29 5.21
N ILE A 26 -7.63 -3.10 3.92
CA ILE A 26 -8.75 -2.21 3.57
C ILE A 26 -10.00 -2.84 4.18
N SER A 27 -10.60 -2.15 5.15
CA SER A 27 -11.78 -2.66 5.83
C SER A 27 -12.96 -2.68 4.87
N SER A 28 -13.74 -3.76 4.88
CA SER A 28 -15.02 -3.83 4.16
C SER A 28 -16.03 -2.79 4.64
N CYS A 29 -15.87 -2.27 5.87
CA CYS A 29 -16.69 -1.19 6.41
C CYS A 29 -16.20 0.21 6.01
N PHE A 30 -15.12 0.33 5.24
CA PHE A 30 -14.63 1.61 4.75
C PHE A 30 -15.43 2.04 3.51
N THR A 31 -16.45 2.88 3.71
CA THR A 31 -17.41 3.32 2.68
C THR A 31 -17.70 4.82 2.77
N GLY A 32 -18.36 5.41 1.76
CA GLY A 32 -18.85 6.80 1.82
C GLY A 32 -17.76 7.86 1.64
N ARG A 33 -16.66 7.50 0.96
CA ARG A 33 -15.49 8.36 0.73
C ARG A 33 -15.23 8.63 -0.75
N GLU A 34 -16.23 8.42 -1.59
CA GLU A 34 -16.13 8.50 -3.04
C GLU A 34 -15.74 9.91 -3.49
N LEU A 35 -16.31 10.95 -2.86
CA LEU A 35 -15.95 12.35 -3.11
C LEU A 35 -14.49 12.66 -2.73
N ASP A 36 -14.01 12.10 -1.63
CA ASP A 36 -12.61 12.29 -1.21
C ASP A 36 -11.65 11.59 -2.19
N LEU A 37 -12.00 10.38 -2.64
CA LEU A 37 -11.22 9.64 -3.64
C LEU A 37 -11.15 10.38 -4.98
N ASP A 38 -12.28 10.93 -5.43
CA ASP A 38 -12.36 11.71 -6.66
C ASP A 38 -11.57 13.02 -6.53
N PHE A 39 -11.64 13.68 -5.37
CA PHE A 39 -10.85 14.88 -5.09
C PHE A 39 -9.34 14.61 -5.15
N ILE A 40 -8.87 13.50 -4.56
CA ILE A 40 -7.47 13.08 -4.62
C ILE A 40 -7.07 12.84 -6.09
N THR A 41 -7.87 12.09 -6.83
CA THR A 41 -7.61 11.73 -8.24
C THR A 41 -7.52 12.98 -9.11
N THR A 42 -8.49 13.88 -9.01
CA THR A 42 -8.54 15.15 -9.73
C THR A 42 -7.34 16.04 -9.40
N SER A 43 -6.93 16.06 -8.12
CA SER A 43 -5.74 16.80 -7.70
C SER A 43 -4.48 16.29 -8.40
N PHE A 44 -4.25 14.97 -8.41
CA PHE A 44 -3.10 14.39 -9.11
C PHE A 44 -3.11 14.68 -10.62
N ASN A 45 -4.28 14.66 -11.25
CA ASN A 45 -4.41 14.94 -12.68
C ASN A 45 -4.20 16.43 -13.03
N THR A 46 -4.54 17.34 -12.12
CA THR A 46 -4.43 18.79 -12.35
C THR A 46 -2.99 19.27 -12.20
N PHE A 47 -2.25 18.73 -11.22
CA PHE A 47 -0.86 19.09 -10.97
C PHE A 47 0.09 18.22 -11.80
N GLN A 48 0.09 18.42 -13.13
CA GLN A 48 1.15 17.90 -13.98
C GLN A 48 2.28 18.92 -14.09
N SER A 49 3.41 18.60 -13.47
CA SER A 49 4.65 19.37 -13.54
C SER A 49 5.79 18.38 -13.78
N ASP A 50 6.96 18.89 -14.18
CA ASP A 50 8.20 18.09 -14.29
C ASP A 50 8.64 17.48 -12.95
N LYS A 51 8.02 17.88 -11.83
CA LYS A 51 8.32 17.38 -10.48
C LYS A 51 7.24 16.42 -10.00
N PRO A 52 7.60 15.38 -9.21
CA PRO A 52 6.62 14.50 -8.59
C PRO A 52 5.59 15.25 -7.76
N THR A 53 4.31 15.00 -8.04
CA THR A 53 3.18 15.58 -7.30
C THR A 53 3.15 15.04 -5.88
N ARG A 54 2.96 15.94 -4.91
CA ARG A 54 2.87 15.60 -3.48
C ARG A 54 1.46 15.89 -3.00
N PHE A 55 0.90 14.95 -2.23
CA PHE A 55 -0.44 15.07 -1.66
C PHE A 55 -0.41 14.70 -0.18
N VAL A 56 -1.15 15.43 0.66
CA VAL A 56 -1.21 15.21 2.11
C VAL A 56 -2.65 15.00 2.53
N ILE A 57 -2.92 13.88 3.22
CA ILE A 57 -4.19 13.62 3.91
C ILE A 57 -3.95 13.78 5.41
N TYR A 58 -4.57 14.79 6.02
CA TYR A 58 -4.41 15.11 7.44
C TYR A 58 -5.77 15.12 8.17
N GLY A 59 -5.75 15.08 9.50
CA GLY A 59 -6.96 15.04 10.32
C GLY A 59 -6.81 14.14 11.55
N MET A 60 -7.87 14.06 12.36
CA MET A 60 -7.85 13.32 13.63
C MET A 60 -7.41 11.85 13.47
N PRO A 61 -6.74 11.26 14.48
CA PRO A 61 -6.48 9.82 14.51
C PRO A 61 -7.77 9.01 14.34
N GLY A 62 -7.69 7.85 13.69
CA GLY A 62 -8.85 6.95 13.53
C GLY A 62 -9.81 7.26 12.37
N LEU A 63 -9.74 8.43 11.72
CA LEU A 63 -10.64 8.80 10.60
C LEU A 63 -10.40 8.04 9.27
N GLY A 64 -9.62 6.96 9.29
CA GLY A 64 -9.35 6.16 8.10
C GLY A 64 -8.45 6.85 7.05
N LYS A 65 -7.63 7.84 7.42
CA LYS A 65 -6.72 8.54 6.47
C LYS A 65 -5.82 7.58 5.68
N SER A 66 -5.19 6.63 6.38
CA SER A 66 -4.35 5.61 5.74
C SER A 66 -5.15 4.65 4.88
N GLN A 67 -6.40 4.35 5.25
CA GLN A 67 -7.30 3.52 4.43
C GLN A 67 -7.71 4.26 3.15
N LEU A 68 -8.00 5.56 3.24
CA LEU A 68 -8.30 6.40 2.08
C LEU A 68 -7.13 6.43 1.08
N ALA A 69 -5.92 6.68 1.58
CA ALA A 69 -4.71 6.69 0.74
C ALA A 69 -4.48 5.34 0.05
N LEU A 70 -4.63 4.26 0.80
CA LEU A 70 -4.44 2.90 0.30
C LEU A 70 -5.51 2.50 -0.71
N GLN A 71 -6.78 2.86 -0.48
CA GLN A 71 -7.86 2.60 -1.42
C GLN A 71 -7.65 3.37 -2.73
N HIS A 72 -7.30 4.66 -2.66
CA HIS A 72 -6.95 5.43 -3.86
C HIS A 72 -5.81 4.75 -4.64
N ALA A 73 -4.72 4.40 -3.97
CA ALA A 73 -3.58 3.76 -4.61
C ALA A 73 -3.95 2.41 -5.25
N ASN A 74 -4.79 1.61 -4.59
CA ASN A 74 -5.26 0.32 -5.12
C ASN A 74 -6.16 0.50 -6.36
N LEU A 75 -7.09 1.46 -6.32
CA LEU A 75 -7.97 1.77 -7.46
C LEU A 75 -7.15 2.27 -8.65
N ALA A 76 -6.21 3.19 -8.43
CA ALA A 76 -5.36 3.74 -9.47
C ALA A 76 -4.42 2.67 -10.09
N PHE A 77 -3.87 1.77 -9.27
CA PHE A 77 -3.09 0.63 -9.75
C PHE A 77 -3.93 -0.33 -10.59
N THR A 78 -5.12 -0.70 -10.11
CA THR A 78 -6.04 -1.59 -10.82
C THR A 78 -6.53 -0.99 -12.14
N ALA A 79 -6.70 0.34 -12.18
CA ALA A 79 -7.03 1.07 -13.40
C ALA A 79 -5.85 1.25 -14.36
N GLY A 80 -4.64 0.81 -13.99
CA GLY A 80 -3.42 0.95 -14.81
C GLY A 80 -2.83 2.36 -14.84
N VAL A 81 -3.31 3.27 -13.99
CA VAL A 81 -2.77 4.65 -13.87
C VAL A 81 -1.36 4.61 -13.29
N TYR A 82 -1.14 3.76 -12.29
CA TYR A 82 0.17 3.51 -11.71
C TYR A 82 0.65 2.12 -12.09
N SER A 83 1.85 2.03 -12.66
CA SER A 83 2.48 0.74 -12.97
C SER A 83 2.94 0.01 -11.70
N HIS A 84 3.29 0.75 -10.65
CA HIS A 84 3.78 0.23 -9.38
C HIS A 84 3.34 1.15 -8.24
N VAL A 85 3.07 0.55 -7.07
CA VAL A 85 2.73 1.27 -5.84
C VAL A 85 3.62 0.75 -4.72
N PHE A 86 4.34 1.68 -4.08
CA PHE A 86 5.19 1.40 -2.93
C PHE A 86 4.54 1.98 -1.66
N PHE A 87 4.57 1.20 -0.59
CA PHE A 87 4.14 1.64 0.73
C PHE A 87 5.31 1.66 1.69
N VAL A 88 5.52 2.80 2.34
CA VAL A 88 6.57 2.95 3.36
C VAL A 88 5.92 3.47 4.64
N SER A 89 6.09 2.73 5.74
CA SER A 89 5.63 3.19 7.05
C SER A 89 6.64 4.16 7.65
N ALA A 90 6.24 5.43 7.77
CA ALA A 90 7.01 6.45 8.48
C ALA A 90 6.58 6.61 9.96
N SER A 91 6.10 5.53 10.60
CA SER A 91 5.63 5.60 12.00
C SER A 91 6.77 5.75 13.01
N THR A 92 7.96 5.29 12.66
CA THR A 92 9.22 5.53 13.38
C THR A 92 10.34 5.80 12.37
N VAL A 93 11.46 6.36 12.83
CA VAL A 93 12.63 6.64 11.98
C VAL A 93 13.23 5.35 11.44
N GLU A 94 13.24 4.29 12.23
CA GLU A 94 13.78 2.98 11.86
C GLU A 94 12.95 2.35 10.75
N LYS A 95 11.62 2.40 10.86
CA LYS A 95 10.71 1.88 9.81
C LYS A 95 10.81 2.67 8.51
N LEU A 96 10.99 4.00 8.62
CA LEU A 96 11.23 4.83 7.46
C LEU A 96 12.55 4.45 6.78
N GLY A 97 13.62 4.28 7.56
CA GLY A 97 14.91 3.83 7.04
C GLY A 97 14.83 2.48 6.34
N GLN A 98 14.16 1.49 6.96
CA GLN A 98 13.96 0.16 6.38
C GLN A 98 13.16 0.17 5.07
N GLY A 99 12.18 1.06 4.93
CA GLY A 99 11.38 1.15 3.71
C GLY A 99 12.01 1.97 2.59
N LEU A 100 13.11 2.69 2.86
CA LEU A 100 13.85 3.48 1.88
C LEU A 100 15.19 2.86 1.45
N ALA A 101 15.73 1.94 2.25
CA ALA A 101 16.98 1.23 2.00
C ALA A 101 16.78 0.07 1.01
#